data_AF-A0A399Z0A6-F1
#
_entry.id   AF-A0A399Z0A6-F1
#
_cell.length_a   1.000
_cell.length_b   1.000
_cell.length_c   1.000
_cell.angle_alpha   90.00
_cell.angle_beta   90.00
_cell.angle_gamma   90.00
#
_symmetry.space_group_name_H-M   'P 1'
#
loop_
_entity.id
_entity.type
_entity.pdbx_description
1 polymer ?
#
loop_
_entity_poly.entity_id
_entity_poly.type
_entity_poly.pdbx_seq_one_letter_code
_entity_poly.pdbx_strand_id
1 'polypeptide(L)'
;MTPPKPSALAKPTLDTPYHIDYDWWPTSGEDLRVVLLRQVPPEFHDMVTAEPADRQIDYIDPRTGRISRVDPLRFALKVAAENPAFINREISVIDCVLRVLLMNDNRPITPRELAALTGYDGQQILRLLSGARVYYGIRPFIT
;
A
#
# COMPACT_ATOMS: atom_id res chain seq x y z
N MET A 1 -0.26 -15.42 29.96
CA MET A 1 -1.61 -15.12 29.43
C MET A 1 -1.46 -14.86 27.94
N THR A 2 -1.85 -15.81 27.11
CA THR A 2 -1.86 -15.66 25.66
C THR A 2 -3.08 -14.81 25.29
N PRO A 3 -2.95 -13.73 24.49
CA PRO A 3 -4.12 -12.96 24.06
C PRO A 3 -5.07 -13.89 23.27
N PRO A 4 -6.39 -13.72 23.40
CA PRO A 4 -7.35 -14.54 22.69
C PRO A 4 -7.17 -14.33 21.19
N LYS A 5 -7.03 -15.44 20.44
CA LYS A 5 -7.06 -15.41 18.97
C LYS A 5 -8.38 -14.76 18.54
N PRO A 6 -8.36 -13.69 17.74
CA PRO A 6 -9.59 -13.11 17.24
C PRO A 6 -10.32 -14.15 16.40
N SER A 7 -11.63 -14.22 16.62
CA SER A 7 -12.55 -15.00 15.81
C SER A 7 -12.41 -14.58 14.34
N ALA A 8 -11.95 -15.49 13.49
CA ALA A 8 -11.87 -15.33 12.03
C ALA A 8 -13.25 -15.15 11.33
N LEU A 9 -14.33 -14.91 12.09
CA LEU A 9 -15.72 -14.81 11.64
C LEU A 9 -16.35 -13.42 11.79
N ALA A 10 -15.65 -12.43 12.36
CA ALA A 10 -16.18 -11.07 12.36
C ALA A 10 -16.15 -10.50 10.93
N LYS A 11 -17.33 -10.20 10.37
CA LYS A 11 -17.42 -9.53 9.08
C LYS A 11 -16.72 -8.16 9.19
N PRO A 12 -15.78 -7.83 8.29
CA PRO A 12 -15.14 -6.52 8.30
C PRO A 12 -16.17 -5.40 8.21
N THR A 13 -15.93 -4.33 8.96
CA THR A 13 -16.75 -3.12 8.98
C THR A 13 -15.92 -1.93 8.50
N LEU A 14 -16.55 -0.75 8.42
CA LEU A 14 -15.86 0.50 8.16
C LEU A 14 -14.72 0.82 9.15
N ASP A 15 -14.74 0.18 10.31
CA ASP A 15 -13.79 0.38 11.41
C ASP A 15 -12.78 -0.78 11.50
N THR A 16 -12.85 -1.77 10.58
CA THR A 16 -11.84 -2.82 10.46
C THR A 16 -10.65 -2.30 9.67
N PRO A 17 -9.44 -2.26 10.25
CA PRO A 17 -8.26 -1.79 9.53
C PRO A 17 -7.79 -2.82 8.50
N TYR A 18 -7.13 -2.36 7.45
CA TYR A 18 -6.55 -3.17 6.38
C TYR A 18 -5.06 -2.86 6.22
N HIS A 19 -4.31 -3.84 5.75
CA HIS A 19 -2.89 -3.74 5.45
C HIS A 19 -2.53 -4.64 4.27
N ILE A 20 -1.37 -4.42 3.65
CA ILE A 20 -0.74 -5.33 2.71
C ILE A 20 -0.15 -6.50 3.50
N ASP A 21 -0.73 -7.68 3.32
CA ASP A 21 -0.17 -8.96 3.78
C ASP A 21 0.93 -9.38 2.80
N TYR A 22 2.20 -9.17 3.19
CA TYR A 22 3.33 -9.53 2.33
C TYR A 22 3.49 -11.05 2.16
N ASP A 23 3.01 -11.85 3.11
CA ASP A 23 3.07 -13.32 3.07
C ASP A 23 2.07 -13.91 2.06
N TRP A 24 1.08 -13.12 1.62
CA TRP A 24 0.16 -13.51 0.56
C TRP A 24 0.87 -13.65 -0.80
N TRP A 25 1.85 -12.79 -1.10
CA TRP A 25 2.45 -12.65 -2.43
C TRP A 25 3.08 -13.94 -2.97
N PRO A 26 3.93 -14.68 -2.22
CA PRO A 26 4.51 -15.93 -2.71
C PRO A 26 3.48 -16.97 -3.16
N THR A 27 2.27 -16.94 -2.60
CA THR A 27 1.18 -17.89 -2.91
C THR A 27 0.19 -17.38 -3.96
N SER A 28 0.25 -16.09 -4.30
CA SER A 28 -0.69 -15.43 -5.21
C SER A 28 -0.43 -15.71 -6.68
N GLY A 29 0.80 -16.07 -7.05
CA GLY A 29 1.26 -16.12 -8.45
C GLY A 29 1.52 -14.74 -9.07
N GLU A 30 1.35 -13.65 -8.31
CA GLU A 30 1.70 -12.29 -8.72
C GLU A 30 3.08 -11.89 -8.18
N ASP A 31 3.82 -11.08 -8.95
CA ASP A 31 5.11 -10.52 -8.53
C ASP A 31 4.90 -9.12 -7.93
N LEU A 32 5.21 -8.98 -6.63
CA LEU A 32 5.10 -7.72 -5.89
C LEU A 32 5.89 -6.59 -6.56
N ARG A 33 7.12 -6.87 -7.04
CA ARG A 33 7.98 -5.86 -7.67
C ARG A 33 7.33 -5.36 -8.96
N VAL A 34 6.74 -6.25 -9.75
CA VAL A 34 6.02 -5.88 -10.99
C VAL A 34 4.80 -5.01 -10.68
N VAL A 35 4.02 -5.36 -9.66
CA VAL A 35 2.85 -4.55 -9.25
C VAL A 35 3.28 -3.17 -8.75
N LEU A 36 4.29 -3.10 -7.89
CA LEU A 36 4.80 -1.85 -7.36
C LEU A 36 5.38 -0.95 -8.47
N LEU A 37 6.09 -1.53 -9.46
CA LEU A 37 6.61 -0.76 -10.59
C LEU A 37 5.49 -0.08 -11.40
N ARG A 38 4.32 -0.73 -11.54
CA ARG A 38 3.15 -0.13 -12.20
C ARG A 38 2.55 1.05 -11.43
N GLN A 39 2.81 1.15 -10.13
CA GLN A 39 2.37 2.28 -9.31
C GLN A 39 3.30 3.49 -9.42
N VAL A 40 4.52 3.28 -9.90
CA VAL A 40 5.49 4.35 -10.10
C VAL A 40 5.14 5.16 -11.36
N PRO A 41 5.20 6.50 -11.32
CA PRO A 41 5.05 7.33 -12.52
C PRO A 41 6.12 7.04 -13.59
N PRO A 42 5.80 7.14 -14.89
CA PRO A 42 6.72 6.79 -15.98
C PRO A 42 8.09 7.47 -15.92
N GLU A 43 8.15 8.72 -15.43
CA GLU A 43 9.39 9.49 -15.31
C GLU A 43 10.43 8.87 -14.38
N PHE A 44 10.03 7.95 -13.49
CA PHE A 44 10.95 7.23 -12.60
C PHE A 44 11.26 5.80 -13.08
N HIS A 45 10.64 5.32 -14.17
CA HIS A 45 10.82 3.92 -14.63
C HIS A 45 12.26 3.63 -15.03
N ASP A 46 12.91 4.54 -15.75
CA ASP A 46 14.30 4.37 -16.19
C ASP A 46 15.24 4.27 -14.98
N MET A 47 15.04 5.12 -13.97
CA MET A 47 15.82 5.05 -12.73
C MET A 47 15.64 3.70 -12.01
N VAL A 48 14.42 3.17 -11.96
CA VAL A 48 14.14 1.90 -11.26
C VAL A 48 14.67 0.68 -12.02
N THR A 49 14.71 0.74 -13.36
CA THR A 49 15.13 -0.38 -14.21
C THR A 49 16.63 -0.37 -14.52
N ALA A 50 17.29 0.79 -14.51
CA ALA A 50 18.73 0.90 -14.72
C ALA A 50 19.57 0.42 -13.52
N GLU A 51 19.03 0.52 -12.31
CA GLU A 51 19.74 0.17 -11.07
C GLU A 51 19.45 -1.28 -10.62
N PRO A 52 20.44 -1.98 -10.04
CA PRO A 52 20.21 -3.27 -9.39
C PRO A 52 19.14 -3.18 -8.30
N ALA A 53 18.29 -4.20 -8.20
CA ALA A 53 17.18 -4.21 -7.25
C ALA A 53 17.64 -4.18 -5.76
N ASP A 54 18.87 -4.59 -5.47
CA ASP A 54 19.49 -4.61 -4.14
C ASP A 54 20.29 -3.34 -3.82
N ARG A 55 20.44 -2.42 -4.79
CA ARG A 55 21.11 -1.13 -4.61
C ARG A 55 20.46 -0.36 -3.46
N GLN A 56 21.26 0.15 -2.53
CA GLN A 56 20.76 0.91 -1.37
C GLN A 56 20.91 2.42 -1.55
N ILE A 57 19.81 3.14 -1.63
CA ILE A 57 19.74 4.60 -1.73
C ILE A 57 19.40 5.20 -0.37
N ASP A 58 20.09 6.27 0.01
CA ASP A 58 19.72 7.06 1.19
C ASP A 58 18.51 7.93 0.85
N TYR A 59 17.37 7.64 1.46
CA TYR A 59 16.18 8.47 1.41
C TYR A 59 16.11 9.33 2.66
N ILE A 60 16.01 10.65 2.47
CA ILE A 60 15.76 11.61 3.54
C ILE A 60 14.29 12.00 3.47
N ASP A 61 13.53 11.66 4.52
CA ASP A 61 12.14 12.04 4.64
C ASP A 61 12.03 13.57 4.77
N PRO A 62 11.37 14.27 3.82
CA PRO A 62 11.38 15.73 3.78
C PRO A 62 10.60 16.38 4.93
N ARG A 63 9.73 15.61 5.60
CA ARG A 63 8.91 16.09 6.73
C ARG A 63 9.60 15.92 8.06
N THR A 64 10.37 14.84 8.23
CA THR A 64 10.96 14.46 9.52
C THR A 64 12.48 14.58 9.54
N GLY A 65 13.14 14.70 8.40
CA GLY A 65 14.60 14.66 8.26
C GLY A 65 15.21 13.27 8.52
N ARG A 66 14.38 12.23 8.73
CA ARG A 66 14.87 10.88 9.01
C ARG A 66 15.51 10.28 7.76
N ILE A 67 16.70 9.71 7.94
CA ILE A 67 17.42 8.99 6.88
C ILE A 67 17.05 7.50 6.95
N SER A 68 16.78 6.89 5.81
CA SER A 68 16.53 5.45 5.66
C SER A 68 17.21 4.89 4.41
N ARG A 69 17.69 3.64 4.48
CA ARG A 69 18.22 2.91 3.31
C ARG A 69 17.06 2.19 2.62
N VAL A 70 16.87 2.46 1.33
CA VAL A 70 15.79 1.86 0.53
C VAL A 70 16.30 1.44 -0.85
N ASP A 71 15.63 0.47 -1.46
CA ASP A 71 15.90 0.09 -2.86
C ASP A 71 15.39 1.16 -3.87
N PRO A 72 15.79 1.12 -5.16
CA PRO A 72 15.39 2.12 -6.15
C PRO A 72 13.88 2.23 -6.34
N LEU A 73 13.14 1.12 -6.23
CA LEU A 73 11.69 1.11 -6.40
C LEU A 73 10.99 1.76 -5.21
N ARG A 74 11.44 1.45 -3.98
CA ARG A 74 10.96 2.12 -2.76
C ARG A 74 11.31 3.60 -2.76
N PHE A 75 12.49 3.99 -3.24
CA PHE A 75 12.86 5.38 -3.43
C PHE A 75 11.91 6.10 -4.39
N ALA A 76 11.66 5.52 -5.57
CA ALA A 76 10.76 6.08 -6.57
C ALA A 76 9.34 6.29 -6.01
N LEU A 77 8.79 5.31 -5.30
CA LEU A 77 7.47 5.42 -4.67
C LEU A 77 7.44 6.52 -3.60
N LYS A 78 8.49 6.67 -2.79
CA LYS A 78 8.56 7.72 -1.77
C LYS A 78 8.67 9.12 -2.40
N VAL A 79 9.47 9.29 -3.45
CA VAL A 79 9.55 10.57 -4.17
C VAL A 79 8.24 10.88 -4.88
N ALA A 80 7.62 9.89 -5.54
CA ALA A 80 6.33 10.08 -6.20
C ALA A 80 5.23 10.49 -5.21
N ALA A 81 5.26 9.95 -4.00
CA ALA A 81 4.32 10.28 -2.93
C ALA A 81 4.37 11.74 -2.43
N GLU A 82 5.46 12.47 -2.69
CA GLU A 82 5.55 13.90 -2.38
C GLU A 82 4.73 14.76 -3.35
N ASN A 83 4.38 14.24 -4.53
CA ASN A 83 3.52 14.92 -5.46
C ASN A 83 2.05 14.77 -5.02
N PRO A 84 1.31 15.87 -4.76
CA PRO A 84 -0.11 15.80 -4.38
C PRO A 84 -0.99 15.08 -5.42
N ALA A 85 -0.58 15.04 -6.68
CA ALA A 85 -1.29 14.34 -7.75
C ALA A 85 -1.08 12.81 -7.72
N PHE A 86 -0.20 12.28 -6.86
CA PHE A 86 0.08 10.84 -6.78
C PHE A 86 -1.11 10.04 -6.25
N ILE A 87 -1.89 10.64 -5.33
CA ILE A 87 -3.18 10.15 -4.89
C ILE A 87 -4.24 11.00 -5.58
N ASN A 88 -4.89 10.45 -6.60
CA ASN A 88 -5.91 11.14 -7.39
C ASN A 88 -7.10 10.23 -7.68
N ARG A 89 -8.18 10.79 -8.24
CA ARG A 89 -9.41 10.06 -8.58
C ARG A 89 -9.46 9.49 -10.01
N GLU A 90 -8.37 9.64 -10.77
CA GLU A 90 -8.26 9.16 -12.15
C GLU A 90 -7.78 7.70 -12.21
N ILE A 91 -7.16 7.20 -11.13
CA ILE A 91 -6.75 5.80 -10.98
C ILE A 91 -7.86 4.94 -10.37
N SER A 92 -7.65 3.61 -10.30
CA SER A 92 -8.63 2.72 -9.67
C SER A 92 -8.66 2.90 -8.15
N VAL A 93 -9.80 2.61 -7.52
CA VAL A 93 -9.93 2.64 -6.04
C VAL A 93 -8.89 1.74 -5.38
N ILE A 94 -8.63 0.57 -5.97
CA ILE A 94 -7.66 -0.39 -5.44
C ILE A 94 -6.24 0.16 -5.52
N ASP A 95 -5.85 0.74 -6.67
CA ASP A 95 -4.51 1.35 -6.82
C ASP A 95 -4.33 2.51 -5.86
N CYS A 96 -5.38 3.33 -5.69
CA CYS A 96 -5.37 4.45 -4.75
C CYS A 96 -5.17 3.98 -3.30
N VAL A 97 -5.92 2.94 -2.89
CA VAL A 97 -5.76 2.32 -1.57
C VAL A 97 -4.37 1.71 -1.39
N LEU A 98 -3.84 1.00 -2.41
CA LEU A 98 -2.49 0.44 -2.39
C LEU A 98 -1.44 1.54 -2.18
N ARG A 99 -1.53 2.65 -2.92
CA ARG A 99 -0.60 3.78 -2.78
C ARG A 99 -0.67 4.39 -1.38
N VAL A 100 -1.87 4.60 -0.83
CA VAL A 100 -2.02 5.10 0.54
C VAL A 100 -1.37 4.16 1.57
N LEU A 101 -1.58 2.84 1.44
CA LEU A 101 -0.94 1.86 2.30
C LEU A 101 0.59 1.90 2.19
N LEU A 102 1.13 2.00 0.98
CA LEU A 102 2.58 2.12 0.75
C LEU A 102 3.17 3.39 1.37
N MET A 103 2.46 4.52 1.26
CA MET A 103 2.85 5.81 1.84
C MET A 103 2.79 5.81 3.37
N ASN A 104 1.85 5.06 3.95
CA ASN A 104 1.67 4.93 5.39
C ASN A 104 2.58 3.86 6.02
N ASP A 105 3.70 3.50 5.37
CA ASP A 105 4.60 2.40 5.79
C ASP A 105 3.85 1.08 6.08
N ASN A 106 2.75 0.83 5.36
CA ASN A 106 1.84 -0.30 5.54
C ASN A 106 1.23 -0.41 6.96
N ARG A 107 1.15 0.68 7.72
CA ARG A 107 0.41 0.68 8.99
C ARG A 107 -1.07 0.44 8.72
N PRO A 108 -1.73 -0.45 9.49
CA PRO A 108 -3.14 -0.76 9.27
C PRO A 108 -4.02 0.48 9.31
N ILE A 109 -4.95 0.58 8.36
CA ILE A 109 -5.80 1.77 8.17
C ILE A 109 -7.23 1.36 7.83
N THR A 110 -8.21 2.07 8.39
CA THR A 110 -9.63 1.76 8.22
C THR A 110 -10.19 2.28 6.89
N PRO A 111 -11.27 1.69 6.35
CA PRO A 111 -12.00 2.25 5.21
C PRO A 111 -12.44 3.70 5.39
N ARG A 112 -12.74 4.16 6.63
CA ARG A 112 -13.05 5.58 6.88
C ARG A 112 -11.85 6.49 6.65
N GLU A 113 -10.69 6.10 7.17
CA GLU A 113 -9.46 6.86 6.99
C GLU A 113 -8.99 6.82 5.53
N LEU A 114 -9.12 5.67 4.86
CA LEU A 114 -8.86 5.55 3.43
C LEU A 114 -9.78 6.46 2.61
N ALA A 115 -11.06 6.57 2.96
CA ALA A 115 -11.99 7.49 2.29
C ALA A 115 -11.52 8.96 2.43
N ALA A 116 -11.06 9.35 3.62
CA ALA A 116 -10.54 10.70 3.85
C ALA A 116 -9.27 11.00 3.04
N LEU A 117 -8.40 10.00 2.83
CA LEU A 117 -7.13 10.18 2.11
C LEU A 117 -7.27 10.05 0.58
N THR A 118 -8.19 9.20 0.11
CA THR A 118 -8.35 8.89 -1.32
C THR A 118 -9.47 9.68 -1.99
N GLY A 119 -10.42 10.21 -1.21
CA GLY A 119 -11.62 10.87 -1.72
C GLY A 119 -12.68 9.92 -2.31
N TYR A 120 -12.50 8.59 -2.19
CA TYR A 120 -13.52 7.60 -2.53
C TYR A 120 -14.47 7.33 -1.37
N ASP A 121 -15.62 6.74 -1.67
CA ASP A 121 -16.60 6.33 -0.65
C ASP A 121 -16.06 5.16 0.19
N GLY A 122 -16.12 5.29 1.53
CA GLY A 122 -15.66 4.25 2.45
C GLY A 122 -16.42 2.93 2.30
N GLN A 123 -17.70 2.98 1.92
CA GLN A 123 -18.52 1.78 1.69
C GLN A 123 -18.14 1.08 0.39
N GLN A 124 -17.75 1.83 -0.64
CA GLN A 124 -17.16 1.27 -1.86
C GLN A 124 -15.82 0.59 -1.56
N ILE A 125 -14.94 1.23 -0.80
CA ILE A 125 -13.65 0.67 -0.39
C ILE A 125 -13.86 -0.64 0.40
N LEU A 126 -14.70 -0.61 1.44
CA LEU A 126 -15.00 -1.78 2.27
C LEU A 126 -15.53 -2.95 1.43
N ARG A 127 -16.47 -2.69 0.51
CA ARG A 127 -17.04 -3.73 -0.37
C ARG A 127 -15.99 -4.37 -1.28
N LEU A 128 -15.07 -3.56 -1.82
CA LEU A 128 -13.99 -4.06 -2.66
C LEU A 128 -12.99 -4.91 -1.87
N LEU A 129 -12.56 -4.45 -0.70
CA LEU A 129 -11.56 -5.13 0.13
C LEU A 129 -12.11 -6.35 0.89
N SER A 130 -13.42 -6.40 1.15
CA SER A 130 -14.09 -7.53 1.80
C SER A 130 -14.68 -8.55 0.81
N GLY A 131 -14.43 -8.37 -0.49
CA GLY A 131 -14.88 -9.28 -1.53
C GLY A 131 -14.16 -10.63 -1.49
N ALA A 132 -14.59 -11.56 -2.34
CA ALA A 132 -13.96 -12.87 -2.46
C ALA A 132 -12.52 -12.81 -3.03
N ARG A 133 -12.21 -11.76 -3.81
CA ARG A 133 -10.89 -11.55 -4.39
C ARG A 133 -10.01 -10.73 -3.44
N VAL A 134 -8.80 -11.23 -3.17
CA VAL A 134 -7.74 -10.45 -2.51
C VAL A 134 -7.01 -9.65 -3.59
N TYR A 135 -6.93 -8.34 -3.42
CA TYR A 135 -6.19 -7.44 -4.32
C TYR A 135 -4.87 -7.05 -3.67
N TYR A 136 -3.74 -7.29 -4.35
CA TYR A 136 -2.41 -6.85 -3.91
C TYR A 136 -2.04 -7.25 -2.47
N GLY A 137 -2.57 -8.39 -2.00
CA GLY A 137 -2.40 -8.85 -0.61
C GLY A 137 -3.12 -7.98 0.42
N ILE A 138 -3.99 -7.05 0.04
CA ILE A 138 -4.69 -6.17 0.99
C ILE A 138 -5.73 -7.00 1.75
N ARG A 139 -5.54 -7.13 3.07
CA ARG A 139 -6.36 -7.97 3.94
C ARG A 139 -6.73 -7.26 5.25
N PRO A 140 -7.87 -7.64 5.86
CA PRO A 140 -8.23 -7.16 7.19
C PRO A 140 -7.11 -7.45 8.19
N PHE A 141 -6.73 -6.44 8.97
CA PHE A 141 -5.81 -6.57 10.09
C PHE A 141 -6.63 -6.87 11.35
N ILE A 142 -6.83 -8.16 11.62
CA ILE A 142 -7.59 -8.65 12.77
C ILE A 142 -6.57 -9.18 13.77
N THR A 143 -6.41 -8.48 14.89
CA THR A 143 -5.45 -8.81 15.96
C THR A 143 -6.05 -9.69 17.04
#